data_AF-A0A350H8N4-F1
#
_entry.id   AF-A0A350H8N4-F1
#
_cell.length_a   1.000
_cell.length_b   1.000
_cell.length_c   1.000
_cell.angle_alpha   90.00
_cell.angle_beta   90.00
_cell.angle_gamma   90.00
#
_symmetry.space_group_name_H-M   'P 1'
#
loop_
_entity.id
_entity.type
_entity.pdbx_description
1 polymer ?
#
loop_
_entity_poly.entity_id
_entity_poly.type
_entity_poly.pdbx_seq_one_letter_code
_entity_poly.pdbx_strand_id
1 'polypeptide(L)'
;MKKDIFLIILLMGFIITNRVSSSTFQQYEYLDKGIAPDVSPFSQKNIDYNNNGKDELVIDHAFSILFYEYDGNNGFNLIDSIPLDTNYPFISILGIGDLDVDGLKDVVLWKTASKRLWVYEQSTIMSFFDTEVWASDTIYNCLYYTAVTNKLKGDGVDRIYGAGIPWLSTPTKGYGWYYFTCTGDNQYEILNTFGEDDWIQSAMDIGDIDGEGLTDVVITSPENYLYFYESEDLTDTNFIKQDSLTEGGYGSGALLILPDIDRDGTKEIMKYQINYLDISGYVSYGYLIYEDTSGTGAYDTIWRRDFNSVTDYIYVYGGDIDYGDIDGDSMNELVICGGRHIEVWKSTGDNQFERMWEWTDPTYYTIQSHIKCHDFNKNGIDEIIFSGCGESAGEECTRIFECDTTREPSAPEMLTAEANDGAIVEKGVDYDDYIRIEFEGLTNEPNINKSNIDSILRLSGGHSYLANGKYLDTCRWEIEEAKSVLYIELTQIQASPTVAVDDTIYPDGVTIRSFEYPVYAVVKPIVITGSFGPTGVQDGREPCIGDSTCTVPTIQSQYIIWNTNTQGTLTVYDISGREVIREESKTTGEHKTDIRYLKNGIYFIKLKTENQSITEKQIIIK
;
A
#
# COMPACT_ATOMS: atom_id res chain seq x y z
N MET A 1 -67.38 8.99 -0.56
CA MET A 1 -66.55 9.52 0.54
C MET A 1 -65.98 8.34 1.31
N LYS A 2 -64.65 8.19 1.38
CA LYS A 2 -63.87 7.02 1.85
C LYS A 2 -63.43 5.99 0.78
N LYS A 3 -62.75 6.50 -0.24
CA LYS A 3 -61.48 5.95 -0.76
C LYS A 3 -60.53 7.14 -0.69
N ASP A 4 -59.30 6.97 -0.18
CA ASP A 4 -58.19 7.97 -0.08
C ASP A 4 -57.51 8.08 1.30
N ILE A 5 -57.53 7.04 2.15
CA ILE A 5 -56.67 7.00 3.36
C ILE A 5 -56.13 5.59 3.59
N PHE A 6 -55.50 4.97 2.58
CA PHE A 6 -54.76 3.72 2.78
C PHE A 6 -53.48 3.60 1.91
N LEU A 7 -52.99 4.72 1.38
CA LEU A 7 -51.78 4.77 0.53
C LEU A 7 -50.76 5.81 1.04
N ILE A 8 -50.68 6.01 2.35
CA ILE A 8 -49.71 6.93 2.99
C ILE A 8 -48.85 6.21 4.06
N ILE A 9 -49.12 4.93 4.37
CA ILE A 9 -48.36 4.17 5.39
C ILE A 9 -47.33 3.19 4.79
N LEU A 10 -47.25 3.07 3.45
CA LEU A 10 -46.28 2.18 2.78
C LEU A 10 -45.10 2.91 2.12
N LEU A 11 -44.93 4.22 2.38
CA LEU A 11 -43.87 5.05 1.80
C LEU A 11 -42.89 5.62 2.84
N MET A 12 -42.89 5.12 4.08
CA MET A 12 -42.03 5.60 5.18
C MET A 12 -41.19 4.50 5.86
N GLY A 13 -40.90 3.39 5.17
CA GLY A 13 -40.27 2.22 5.80
C GLY A 13 -39.11 1.57 5.04
N PHE A 14 -38.62 2.15 3.95
CA PHE A 14 -37.43 1.68 3.22
C PHE A 14 -36.65 2.91 2.72
N ILE A 15 -36.13 3.70 3.66
CA ILE A 15 -34.85 4.37 3.39
C ILE A 15 -33.84 3.28 3.73
N ILE A 16 -33.55 2.40 2.77
CA ILE A 16 -32.21 1.81 2.73
C ILE A 16 -31.35 3.03 2.42
N THR A 17 -30.77 3.63 3.45
CA THR A 17 -29.51 4.31 3.23
C THR A 17 -28.61 3.19 2.73
N ASN A 18 -28.34 3.16 1.42
CA ASN A 18 -27.12 2.53 0.92
C ASN A 18 -26.00 3.30 1.62
N ARG A 19 -25.68 2.86 2.84
CA ARG A 19 -24.38 3.15 3.41
C ARG A 19 -23.48 2.30 2.56
N VAL A 20 -22.82 2.95 1.61
CA VAL A 20 -21.55 2.45 1.08
C VAL A 20 -20.74 2.12 2.32
N SER A 21 -20.59 0.82 2.58
CA SER A 21 -19.63 0.35 3.56
C SER A 21 -18.31 0.79 2.98
N SER A 22 -17.82 1.92 3.45
CA SER A 22 -16.44 2.27 3.22
C SER A 22 -15.61 1.07 3.66
N SER A 23 -14.61 0.67 2.90
CA SER A 23 -13.74 -0.45 3.18
C SER A 23 -12.33 0.07 3.46
N THR A 24 -11.55 -0.64 4.29
CA THR A 24 -10.20 -0.19 4.67
C THR A 24 -9.17 -0.81 3.73
N PHE A 25 -8.15 -0.08 3.27
CA PHE A 25 -7.10 -0.64 2.41
C PHE A 25 -5.87 -1.01 3.23
N GLN A 26 -5.39 -2.25 3.11
CA GLN A 26 -4.14 -2.69 3.70
C GLN A 26 -3.01 -2.66 2.66
N GLN A 27 -1.85 -2.15 3.05
CA GLN A 27 -0.64 -2.26 2.23
C GLN A 27 0.02 -3.62 2.51
N TYR A 28 0.06 -4.49 1.50
CA TYR A 28 0.67 -5.80 1.59
C TYR A 28 2.06 -5.76 0.94
N GLU A 29 3.07 -5.56 1.79
CA GLU A 29 4.49 -5.78 1.48
C GLU A 29 5.14 -4.83 0.42
N TYR A 30 6.47 -4.77 0.49
CA TYR A 30 7.34 -4.09 -0.48
C TYR A 30 8.00 -5.15 -1.36
N LEU A 31 7.77 -5.10 -2.67
CA LEU A 31 8.60 -5.85 -3.61
C LEU A 31 9.85 -5.03 -3.91
N ASP A 32 10.81 -5.07 -2.98
CA ASP A 32 12.15 -4.52 -3.19
C ASP A 32 13.13 -5.64 -3.54
N LYS A 33 13.34 -5.85 -4.85
CA LYS A 33 14.34 -6.78 -5.37
C LYS A 33 15.05 -6.20 -6.58
N GLY A 34 15.96 -5.26 -6.32
CA GLY A 34 17.13 -5.06 -7.20
C GLY A 34 17.17 -3.70 -7.89
N ILE A 35 17.83 -2.77 -7.21
CA ILE A 35 18.21 -1.44 -7.67
C ILE A 35 19.14 -1.52 -8.88
N ALA A 36 18.77 -0.84 -9.97
CA ALA A 36 19.72 -0.33 -10.94
C ALA A 36 19.33 1.12 -11.30
N PRO A 37 20.21 2.10 -11.07
CA PRO A 37 19.98 3.46 -11.54
C PRO A 37 20.02 3.46 -13.06
N ASP A 38 18.86 3.66 -13.69
CA ASP A 38 18.67 4.44 -14.93
C ASP A 38 17.53 3.97 -15.87
N VAL A 39 16.61 3.04 -15.53
CA VAL A 39 15.44 2.80 -16.40
C VAL A 39 14.19 2.31 -15.65
N SER A 40 13.07 2.95 -15.96
CA SER A 40 11.72 2.70 -15.44
C SER A 40 11.16 1.31 -15.77
N PRO A 41 10.42 0.64 -14.86
CA PRO A 41 9.48 -0.39 -15.27
C PRO A 41 8.47 0.24 -16.24
N PHE A 42 8.25 -0.38 -17.41
CA PHE A 42 7.41 0.19 -18.49
C PHE A 42 6.03 -0.45 -18.58
N SER A 43 5.86 -1.66 -18.04
CA SER A 43 4.58 -2.35 -18.05
C SER A 43 4.53 -3.42 -16.97
N GLN A 44 3.31 -3.68 -16.50
CA GLN A 44 2.97 -4.81 -15.65
C GLN A 44 1.99 -5.70 -16.44
N LYS A 45 2.15 -7.01 -16.32
CA LYS A 45 1.21 -8.01 -16.86
C LYS A 45 0.95 -9.08 -15.82
N ASN A 46 -0.14 -9.81 -15.99
CA ASN A 46 -0.46 -10.97 -15.19
C ASN A 46 -0.79 -12.15 -16.11
N ILE A 47 -0.35 -13.36 -15.73
CA ILE A 47 -0.66 -14.59 -16.44
C ILE A 47 -0.37 -15.80 -15.56
N ASP A 48 -1.24 -16.83 -15.55
CA ASP A 48 -0.90 -18.18 -15.10
C ASP A 48 -0.09 -18.90 -16.19
N TYR A 49 1.23 -18.64 -16.25
CA TYR A 49 2.05 -19.17 -17.35
C TYR A 49 2.23 -20.68 -17.21
N ASN A 50 2.33 -21.19 -15.98
CA ASN A 50 2.62 -22.59 -15.71
C ASN A 50 1.36 -23.45 -15.48
N ASN A 51 0.16 -22.89 -15.69
CA ASN A 51 -1.14 -23.54 -15.55
C ASN A 51 -1.36 -24.20 -14.18
N ASN A 52 -0.86 -23.57 -13.11
CA ASN A 52 -1.05 -24.06 -11.75
C ASN A 52 -2.29 -23.47 -11.05
N GLY A 53 -3.00 -22.57 -11.73
CA GLY A 53 -4.18 -21.87 -11.23
C GLY A 53 -3.87 -20.59 -10.45
N LYS A 54 -2.61 -20.18 -10.39
CA LYS A 54 -2.17 -18.90 -9.82
C LYS A 54 -1.59 -18.05 -10.94
N ASP A 55 -2.01 -16.79 -10.99
CA ASP A 55 -1.41 -15.88 -11.94
C ASP A 55 -0.07 -15.36 -11.40
N GLU A 56 0.92 -15.32 -12.27
CA GLU A 56 2.18 -14.64 -12.02
C GLU A 56 2.09 -13.15 -12.37
N LEU A 57 2.72 -12.32 -11.54
CA LEU A 57 3.00 -10.93 -11.85
C LEU A 57 4.27 -10.86 -12.70
N VAL A 58 4.17 -10.21 -13.86
CA VAL A 58 5.28 -10.03 -14.79
C VAL A 58 5.66 -8.56 -14.85
N ILE A 59 6.93 -8.27 -14.59
CA ILE A 59 7.46 -6.90 -14.52
C ILE A 59 8.60 -6.76 -15.52
N ASP A 60 8.49 -5.75 -16.38
CA ASP A 60 9.58 -5.30 -17.23
C ASP A 60 10.65 -4.60 -16.38
N HIS A 61 11.89 -5.08 -16.48
CA HIS A 61 13.07 -4.46 -15.88
C HIS A 61 14.14 -4.20 -16.95
N ALA A 62 15.02 -3.22 -16.73
CA ALA A 62 15.97 -2.71 -17.72
C ALA A 62 16.81 -3.80 -18.44
N PHE A 63 17.12 -4.90 -17.74
CA PHE A 63 17.97 -5.97 -18.25
C PHE A 63 17.35 -7.35 -18.11
N SER A 64 16.08 -7.42 -17.74
CA SER A 64 15.41 -8.69 -17.48
C SER A 64 13.91 -8.49 -17.51
N ILE A 65 13.21 -9.52 -17.90
CA ILE A 65 11.80 -9.65 -17.55
C ILE A 65 11.74 -10.53 -16.32
N LEU A 66 11.01 -10.09 -15.29
CA LEU A 66 10.93 -10.77 -14.00
C LEU A 66 9.54 -11.36 -13.81
N PHE A 67 9.48 -12.62 -13.36
CA PHE A 67 8.24 -13.34 -13.11
C PHE A 67 8.11 -13.68 -11.63
N TYR A 68 7.01 -13.24 -11.06
CA TYR A 68 6.75 -13.34 -9.64
C TYR A 68 5.49 -14.15 -9.39
N GLU A 69 5.57 -15.16 -8.52
CA GLU A 69 4.41 -15.94 -8.10
C GLU A 69 3.94 -15.50 -6.71
N TYR A 70 2.62 -15.40 -6.54
CA TYR A 70 2.00 -15.15 -5.24
C TYR A 70 2.18 -16.34 -4.28
N ASP A 71 2.70 -16.06 -3.09
CA ASP A 71 3.16 -17.09 -2.16
C ASP A 71 2.14 -17.50 -1.08
N GLY A 72 0.98 -16.83 -1.03
CA GLY A 72 -0.09 -17.11 -0.08
C GLY A 72 0.02 -16.41 1.27
N ASN A 73 1.09 -15.66 1.53
CA ASN A 73 1.24 -14.83 2.74
C ASN A 73 1.29 -13.34 2.40
N ASN A 74 0.51 -12.92 1.40
CA ASN A 74 0.46 -11.54 0.92
C ASN A 74 1.78 -11.06 0.31
N GLY A 75 2.61 -11.99 -0.17
CA GLY A 75 3.92 -11.73 -0.77
C GLY A 75 4.10 -12.37 -2.13
N PHE A 76 5.13 -11.91 -2.86
CA PHE A 76 5.50 -12.46 -4.15
C PHE A 76 6.95 -12.95 -4.18
N ASN A 77 7.15 -14.13 -4.74
CA ASN A 77 8.46 -14.73 -4.93
C ASN A 77 8.87 -14.66 -6.39
N LEU A 78 10.08 -14.14 -6.65
CA LEU A 78 10.70 -14.24 -7.97
C LEU A 78 10.94 -15.71 -8.26
N ILE A 79 10.28 -16.25 -9.28
CA ILE A 79 10.38 -17.65 -9.65
C ILE A 79 11.19 -17.86 -10.92
N ASP A 80 11.21 -16.89 -11.82
CA ASP A 80 12.02 -16.94 -13.04
C ASP A 80 12.32 -15.55 -13.62
N SER A 81 13.21 -15.50 -14.60
CA SER A 81 13.49 -14.28 -15.37
C SER A 81 13.98 -14.59 -16.78
N ILE A 82 13.65 -13.74 -17.75
CA ILE A 82 14.28 -13.76 -19.07
C ILE A 82 15.45 -12.77 -19.03
N PRO A 83 16.72 -13.23 -18.93
CA PRO A 83 17.88 -12.34 -18.90
C PRO A 83 18.11 -11.71 -20.27
N LEU A 84 18.53 -10.44 -20.30
CA LEU A 84 18.77 -9.71 -21.53
C LEU A 84 20.27 -9.53 -21.84
N ASP A 85 20.59 -9.34 -23.13
CA ASP A 85 21.95 -9.01 -23.56
C ASP A 85 22.35 -7.63 -23.02
N THR A 86 23.39 -7.62 -22.19
CA THR A 86 23.99 -6.44 -21.53
C THR A 86 24.29 -5.26 -22.46
N ASN A 87 24.36 -5.47 -23.78
CA ASN A 87 24.67 -4.41 -24.74
C ASN A 87 23.47 -3.53 -25.14
N TYR A 88 22.23 -3.95 -24.85
CA TYR A 88 21.03 -3.22 -25.27
C TYR A 88 19.87 -3.30 -24.26
N PRO A 89 19.68 -2.26 -23.43
CA PRO A 89 18.86 -2.30 -22.21
C PRO A 89 17.34 -2.10 -22.42
N PHE A 90 16.81 -2.35 -23.64
CA PHE A 90 15.40 -2.01 -23.91
C PHE A 90 14.70 -3.18 -24.60
N ILE A 91 14.14 -4.06 -23.76
CA ILE A 91 13.10 -5.01 -24.15
C ILE A 91 11.87 -4.72 -23.31
N SER A 92 10.72 -4.65 -23.97
CA SER A 92 9.42 -4.54 -23.32
C SER A 92 8.62 -5.77 -23.68
N ILE A 93 7.92 -6.35 -22.70
CA ILE A 93 6.84 -7.27 -23.01
C ILE A 93 5.71 -6.47 -23.63
N LEU A 94 5.26 -6.92 -24.79
CA LEU A 94 4.12 -6.33 -25.47
C LEU A 94 2.84 -7.06 -25.07
N GLY A 95 2.92 -8.38 -24.91
CA GLY A 95 1.82 -9.20 -24.41
C GLY A 95 2.21 -10.66 -24.33
N ILE A 96 1.30 -11.44 -23.74
CA ILE A 96 1.44 -12.87 -23.49
C ILE A 96 0.10 -13.52 -23.85
N GLY A 97 0.12 -14.69 -24.51
CA GLY A 97 -1.09 -15.35 -25.03
C GLY A 97 -0.77 -16.69 -25.66
N ASP A 98 -1.76 -17.39 -26.20
CA ASP A 98 -1.58 -18.58 -27.06
C ASP A 98 -1.81 -18.14 -28.51
N LEU A 99 -0.74 -17.68 -29.18
CA LEU A 99 -0.82 -16.95 -30.44
C LEU A 99 -1.04 -17.87 -31.66
N ASP A 100 -0.69 -19.15 -31.54
CA ASP A 100 -0.85 -20.14 -32.60
C ASP A 100 -1.81 -21.30 -32.28
N VAL A 101 -2.45 -21.26 -31.11
CA VAL A 101 -3.56 -22.13 -30.69
C VAL A 101 -3.13 -23.58 -30.49
N ASP A 102 -1.88 -23.79 -30.05
CA ASP A 102 -1.35 -25.11 -29.74
C ASP A 102 -1.53 -25.50 -28.25
N GLY A 103 -2.00 -24.55 -27.43
CA GLY A 103 -2.24 -24.69 -26.00
C GLY A 103 -1.04 -24.34 -25.11
N LEU A 104 0.06 -23.90 -25.70
CA LEU A 104 1.24 -23.36 -25.01
C LEU A 104 1.15 -21.84 -25.01
N LYS A 105 1.82 -21.20 -24.04
CA LYS A 105 1.87 -19.75 -23.97
C LYS A 105 3.09 -19.22 -24.70
N ASP A 106 2.87 -18.10 -25.35
CA ASP A 106 3.83 -17.25 -26.03
C ASP A 106 4.00 -15.93 -25.29
N VAL A 107 5.22 -15.40 -25.32
CA VAL A 107 5.52 -14.03 -24.93
C VAL A 107 6.07 -13.26 -26.12
N VAL A 108 5.50 -12.08 -26.36
CA VAL A 108 5.88 -11.18 -27.44
C VAL A 108 6.79 -10.09 -26.91
N LEU A 109 8.00 -10.02 -27.45
CA LEU A 109 9.05 -9.12 -27.01
C LEU A 109 9.48 -8.17 -28.14
N TRP A 110 9.62 -6.89 -27.83
CA TRP A 110 10.34 -5.97 -28.71
C TRP A 110 11.81 -5.88 -28.28
N LYS A 111 12.74 -6.28 -29.15
CA LYS A 111 14.17 -6.04 -28.94
C LYS A 111 14.66 -4.79 -29.67
N THR A 112 14.86 -3.69 -28.93
CA THR A 112 15.27 -2.37 -29.49
C THR A 112 16.55 -2.43 -30.33
N ALA A 113 17.51 -3.28 -29.95
CA ALA A 113 18.77 -3.48 -30.68
C ALA A 113 18.55 -3.94 -32.13
N SER A 114 17.73 -4.98 -32.27
CA SER A 114 17.39 -5.60 -33.54
C SER A 114 16.30 -4.84 -34.28
N LYS A 115 15.54 -4.00 -33.56
CA LYS A 115 14.35 -3.32 -34.06
C LYS A 115 13.33 -4.30 -34.65
N ARG A 116 13.15 -5.44 -33.98
CA ARG A 116 12.27 -6.54 -34.40
C ARG A 116 11.40 -6.99 -33.23
N LEU A 117 10.25 -7.57 -33.57
CA LEU A 117 9.42 -8.34 -32.67
C LEU A 117 9.95 -9.78 -32.61
N TRP A 118 9.89 -10.39 -31.44
CA TRP A 118 10.28 -11.76 -31.19
C TRP A 118 9.17 -12.45 -30.41
N VAL A 119 8.96 -13.72 -30.70
CA VAL A 119 8.04 -14.57 -29.95
C VAL A 119 8.86 -15.70 -29.34
N TYR A 120 8.69 -15.87 -28.04
CA TYR A 120 9.19 -17.01 -27.30
C TYR A 120 8.01 -17.83 -26.81
N GLU A 121 8.08 -19.14 -27.01
CA GLU A 121 7.05 -20.10 -26.65
C GLU A 121 7.57 -20.98 -25.52
N GLN A 122 6.63 -21.52 -24.74
CA GLN A 122 6.92 -22.60 -23.82
C GLN A 122 7.14 -23.92 -24.57
N SER A 123 8.23 -24.65 -24.31
CA SER A 123 8.38 -26.02 -24.85
C SER A 123 7.38 -27.05 -24.28
N THR A 124 6.78 -26.76 -23.12
CA THR A 124 5.72 -27.55 -22.48
C THR A 124 4.82 -26.65 -21.63
N ILE A 125 3.60 -27.07 -21.31
CA ILE A 125 2.65 -26.30 -20.49
C ILE A 125 3.16 -25.86 -19.10
N MET A 126 4.24 -26.48 -18.60
CA MET A 126 4.87 -26.16 -17.31
C MET A 126 6.22 -25.47 -17.45
N SER A 127 6.77 -25.37 -18.66
CA SER A 127 8.09 -24.76 -18.87
C SER A 127 7.97 -23.25 -18.88
N PHE A 128 9.09 -22.59 -18.67
CA PHE A 128 9.20 -21.18 -18.94
C PHE A 128 9.23 -20.91 -20.46
N PHE A 129 9.15 -19.64 -20.87
CA PHE A 129 9.32 -19.21 -22.26
C PHE A 129 10.76 -19.44 -22.72
N ASP A 130 11.07 -20.67 -23.10
CA ASP A 130 12.43 -21.19 -23.25
C ASP A 130 12.85 -21.35 -24.72
N THR A 131 11.90 -21.22 -25.65
CA THR A 131 12.11 -21.50 -27.05
C THR A 131 11.79 -20.27 -27.89
N GLU A 132 12.79 -19.74 -28.57
CA GLU A 132 12.56 -18.72 -29.60
C GLU A 132 11.96 -19.37 -30.84
N VAL A 133 10.73 -19.00 -31.17
CA VAL A 133 9.96 -19.64 -32.24
C VAL A 133 9.80 -18.74 -33.47
N TRP A 134 9.80 -17.42 -33.26
CA TRP A 134 9.66 -16.47 -34.36
C TRP A 134 10.35 -15.12 -34.10
N ALA A 135 10.77 -14.50 -35.18
CA ALA A 135 11.20 -13.10 -35.21
C ALA A 135 10.68 -12.42 -36.46
N SER A 136 10.20 -11.19 -36.33
CA SER A 136 9.67 -10.44 -37.46
C SER A 136 10.74 -10.19 -38.53
N ASP A 137 10.39 -10.43 -39.79
CA ASP A 137 11.23 -10.04 -40.93
C ASP A 137 11.36 -8.53 -41.07
N THR A 138 10.31 -7.81 -40.69
CA THR A 138 10.24 -6.35 -40.68
C THR A 138 11.17 -5.77 -39.63
N ILE A 139 11.97 -4.79 -40.05
CA ILE A 139 12.78 -3.96 -39.13
C ILE A 139 12.00 -2.67 -38.89
N TYR A 140 11.58 -2.46 -37.65
CA TYR A 140 10.74 -1.35 -37.23
C TYR A 140 11.60 -0.13 -36.92
N ASN A 141 11.36 1.00 -37.59
CA ASN A 141 12.09 2.22 -37.25
C ASN A 141 11.74 2.72 -35.84
N CYS A 142 10.48 2.50 -35.44
CA CYS A 142 9.87 2.75 -34.15
C CYS A 142 8.65 1.84 -34.02
N LEU A 143 8.34 1.42 -32.79
CA LEU A 143 7.07 0.80 -32.41
C LEU A 143 6.45 1.76 -31.40
N TYR A 144 5.20 2.16 -31.62
CA TYR A 144 4.54 3.16 -30.80
C TYR A 144 3.75 2.52 -29.68
N TYR A 145 2.64 1.87 -30.04
CA TYR A 145 1.89 0.99 -29.18
C TYR A 145 1.84 -0.39 -29.82
N THR A 146 2.06 -1.45 -29.05
CA THR A 146 1.92 -2.83 -29.51
C THR A 146 1.54 -3.70 -28.32
N ALA A 147 0.55 -4.56 -28.52
CA ALA A 147 0.06 -5.46 -27.48
C ALA A 147 -0.50 -6.75 -28.08
N VAL A 148 -1.01 -7.62 -27.23
CA VAL A 148 -1.68 -8.88 -27.60
C VAL A 148 -3.14 -8.84 -27.14
N THR A 149 -4.07 -9.29 -27.98
CA THR A 149 -5.49 -9.43 -27.64
C THR A 149 -6.13 -10.61 -28.35
N ASN A 150 -7.13 -11.23 -27.72
CA ASN A 150 -7.99 -12.24 -28.33
C ASN A 150 -9.35 -11.69 -28.81
N LYS A 151 -9.57 -10.38 -28.67
CA LYS A 151 -10.84 -9.73 -29.01
C LYS A 151 -11.06 -9.56 -30.51
N LEU A 152 -9.97 -9.53 -31.30
CA LEU A 152 -10.06 -9.49 -32.76
C LEU A 152 -10.66 -10.80 -33.30
N LYS A 153 -11.51 -10.71 -34.34
CA LYS A 153 -12.19 -11.78 -35.08
C LYS A 153 -13.21 -12.60 -34.29
N GLY A 154 -13.36 -12.34 -33.00
CA GLY A 154 -14.28 -13.08 -32.12
C GLY A 154 -14.04 -14.59 -32.04
N ASP A 155 -12.87 -15.08 -32.48
CA ASP A 155 -12.53 -16.52 -32.48
C ASP A 155 -11.70 -16.95 -31.25
N GLY A 156 -11.39 -16.00 -30.36
CA GLY A 156 -10.69 -16.24 -29.11
C GLY A 156 -9.19 -16.50 -29.26
N VAL A 157 -8.63 -16.32 -30.45
CA VAL A 157 -7.19 -16.51 -30.73
C VAL A 157 -6.43 -15.22 -30.40
N ASP A 158 -5.35 -15.35 -29.62
CA ASP A 158 -4.48 -14.22 -29.28
C ASP A 158 -3.73 -13.70 -30.51
N ARG A 159 -3.68 -12.37 -30.66
CA ARG A 159 -3.06 -11.70 -31.80
C ARG A 159 -2.27 -10.48 -31.39
N ILE A 160 -1.11 -10.32 -32.02
CA ILE A 160 -0.31 -9.10 -31.90
C ILE A 160 -0.98 -7.99 -32.71
N TYR A 161 -1.20 -6.84 -32.10
CA TYR A 161 -1.70 -5.64 -32.77
C TYR A 161 -0.87 -4.42 -32.37
N GLY A 162 -0.90 -3.37 -33.19
CA GLY A 162 -0.17 -2.16 -32.87
C GLY A 162 -0.55 -0.93 -33.69
N ALA A 163 -0.15 0.22 -33.15
CA ALA A 163 -0.30 1.52 -33.80
C ALA A 163 0.98 1.90 -34.56
N GLY A 164 0.80 2.59 -35.69
CA GLY A 164 1.85 3.01 -36.60
C GLY A 164 2.32 1.88 -37.51
N ILE A 165 1.72 1.81 -38.70
CA ILE A 165 2.09 0.81 -39.72
C ILE A 165 3.59 0.92 -40.04
N PRO A 166 4.37 -0.17 -39.95
CA PRO A 166 5.84 -0.08 -39.90
C PRO A 166 6.49 0.55 -41.13
N TRP A 167 5.94 0.30 -42.32
CA TRP A 167 6.46 0.82 -43.59
C TRP A 167 5.88 2.18 -44.00
N LEU A 168 4.79 2.63 -43.37
CA LEU A 168 4.25 3.98 -43.57
C LEU A 168 4.82 4.96 -42.54
N SER A 169 5.14 4.46 -41.35
CA SER A 169 5.57 5.27 -40.21
C SER A 169 7.02 5.71 -40.31
N THR A 170 7.28 6.91 -39.78
CA THR A 170 8.62 7.49 -39.61
C THR A 170 8.97 7.49 -38.13
N PRO A 171 10.24 7.68 -37.72
CA PRO A 171 10.59 7.74 -36.30
C PRO A 171 9.77 8.74 -35.47
N THR A 172 9.26 9.80 -36.10
CA THR A 172 8.51 10.87 -35.44
C THR A 172 7.01 10.82 -35.69
N LYS A 173 6.52 9.97 -36.61
CA LYS A 173 5.10 9.94 -36.99
C LYS A 173 4.61 8.52 -37.29
N GLY A 174 3.65 8.05 -36.50
CA GLY A 174 2.94 6.79 -36.72
C GLY A 174 1.66 7.03 -37.52
N TYR A 175 1.40 6.15 -38.49
CA TYR A 175 0.25 6.24 -39.38
C TYR A 175 -0.49 4.92 -39.46
N GLY A 176 -1.79 4.96 -39.18
CA GLY A 176 -2.66 3.78 -39.20
C GLY A 176 -2.25 2.70 -38.22
N TRP A 177 -3.05 1.64 -38.11
CA TRP A 177 -2.79 0.52 -37.20
C TRP A 177 -2.77 -0.80 -37.96
N TYR A 178 -2.31 -1.86 -37.30
CA TYR A 178 -2.12 -3.17 -37.90
C TYR A 178 -2.35 -4.29 -36.88
N TYR A 179 -2.58 -5.50 -37.38
CA TYR A 179 -2.49 -6.71 -36.56
C TYR A 179 -1.88 -7.88 -37.33
N PHE A 180 -1.24 -8.77 -36.58
CA PHE A 180 -0.68 -10.03 -37.04
C PHE A 180 -1.73 -11.14 -37.00
N THR A 181 -1.66 -12.05 -37.96
CA THR A 181 -2.36 -13.34 -37.88
C THR A 181 -1.32 -14.45 -37.90
N CYS A 182 -1.54 -15.45 -37.06
CA CYS A 182 -0.84 -16.72 -37.18
C CYS A 182 -1.32 -17.45 -38.45
N THR A 183 -0.41 -17.64 -39.41
CA THR A 183 -0.69 -18.31 -40.70
C THR A 183 -0.33 -19.81 -40.67
N GLY A 184 0.24 -20.26 -39.56
CA GLY A 184 0.60 -21.64 -39.23
C GLY A 184 1.44 -21.65 -37.97
N ASP A 185 1.72 -22.83 -37.42
CA ASP A 185 2.58 -23.07 -36.25
C ASP A 185 3.81 -22.14 -36.25
N ASN A 186 3.81 -21.21 -35.30
CA ASN A 186 4.86 -20.22 -35.11
C ASN A 186 5.21 -19.33 -36.32
N GLN A 187 4.25 -19.07 -37.21
CA GLN A 187 4.39 -18.18 -38.37
C GLN A 187 3.41 -17.02 -38.30
N TYR A 188 3.93 -15.81 -38.14
CA TYR A 188 3.11 -14.60 -38.01
C TYR A 188 3.33 -13.65 -39.18
N GLU A 189 2.23 -13.21 -39.80
CA GLU A 189 2.24 -12.24 -40.89
C GLU A 189 1.30 -11.07 -40.59
N ILE A 190 1.68 -9.85 -41.01
CA ILE A 190 0.78 -8.70 -40.97
C ILE A 190 -0.26 -8.91 -42.06
N LEU A 191 -1.48 -9.27 -41.64
CA LEU A 191 -2.59 -9.54 -42.54
C LEU A 191 -3.23 -8.23 -42.99
N ASN A 192 -3.55 -7.39 -42.02
CA ASN A 192 -4.34 -6.19 -42.23
C ASN A 192 -3.61 -4.95 -41.72
N THR A 193 -3.71 -3.89 -42.50
CA THR A 193 -3.24 -2.56 -42.14
C THR A 193 -4.31 -1.57 -42.50
N PHE A 194 -4.64 -0.70 -41.55
CA PHE A 194 -5.69 0.30 -41.67
C PHE A 194 -4.99 1.65 -41.69
N GLY A 195 -4.55 2.02 -42.89
CA GLY A 195 -3.74 3.20 -43.13
C GLY A 195 -4.58 4.46 -43.22
N GLU A 196 -4.28 5.44 -42.37
CA GLU A 196 -4.84 6.79 -42.44
C GLU A 196 -3.72 7.84 -42.37
N ASP A 197 -4.02 9.06 -42.82
CA ASP A 197 -3.13 10.23 -42.74
C ASP A 197 -3.01 10.78 -41.31
N ASP A 198 -3.71 10.16 -40.36
CA ASP A 198 -3.76 10.55 -38.96
C ASP A 198 -2.51 10.12 -38.20
N TRP A 199 -2.04 11.03 -37.35
CA TRP A 199 -0.88 10.80 -36.51
C TRP A 199 -1.28 9.96 -35.29
N ILE A 200 -0.96 8.67 -35.26
CA ILE A 200 -1.26 7.78 -34.12
C ILE A 200 0.01 7.23 -33.49
N GLN A 201 0.15 7.34 -32.17
CA GLN A 201 1.37 6.90 -31.47
C GLN A 201 1.20 6.56 -29.98
N SER A 202 0.04 6.79 -29.38
CA SER A 202 0.00 7.02 -27.94
C SER A 202 -0.49 5.80 -27.16
N ALA A 203 -1.75 5.40 -27.33
CA ALA A 203 -2.31 4.19 -26.73
C ALA A 203 -3.44 3.63 -27.62
N MET A 204 -3.74 2.34 -27.46
CA MET A 204 -4.78 1.66 -28.23
C MET A 204 -5.41 0.54 -27.42
N ASP A 205 -6.73 0.39 -27.51
CA ASP A 205 -7.44 -0.77 -26.99
C ASP A 205 -8.47 -1.26 -28.02
N ILE A 206 -8.85 -2.53 -27.90
CA ILE A 206 -9.71 -3.24 -28.82
C ILE A 206 -10.84 -3.89 -28.03
N GLY A 207 -12.06 -3.88 -28.57
CA GLY A 207 -13.23 -4.54 -27.98
C GLY A 207 -14.53 -4.02 -28.57
N ASP A 208 -15.60 -4.78 -28.39
CA ASP A 208 -16.97 -4.39 -28.77
C ASP A 208 -17.49 -3.32 -27.78
N ILE A 209 -17.51 -2.05 -28.18
CA ILE A 209 -17.85 -0.94 -27.27
C ILE A 209 -19.34 -0.63 -27.22
N ASP A 210 -20.03 -0.73 -28.36
CA ASP A 210 -21.46 -0.41 -28.46
C ASP A 210 -22.37 -1.63 -28.24
N GLY A 211 -21.79 -2.81 -28.08
CA GLY A 211 -22.49 -4.05 -27.71
C GLY A 211 -23.20 -4.72 -28.88
N GLU A 212 -22.87 -4.36 -30.11
CA GLU A 212 -23.47 -4.97 -31.30
C GLU A 212 -22.76 -6.24 -31.76
N GLY A 213 -21.65 -6.58 -31.11
CA GLY A 213 -20.88 -7.80 -31.34
C GLY A 213 -19.88 -7.69 -32.49
N LEU A 214 -19.67 -6.49 -33.02
CA LEU A 214 -18.55 -6.18 -33.91
C LEU A 214 -17.38 -5.66 -33.09
N THR A 215 -16.16 -5.79 -33.64
CA THR A 215 -14.96 -5.36 -32.94
C THR A 215 -14.73 -3.88 -33.17
N ASP A 216 -14.49 -3.13 -32.11
CA ASP A 216 -14.03 -1.75 -32.20
C ASP A 216 -12.57 -1.60 -31.80
N VAL A 217 -12.00 -0.53 -32.31
CA VAL A 217 -10.62 -0.13 -32.07
C VAL A 217 -10.61 1.34 -31.71
N VAL A 218 -10.10 1.63 -30.52
CA VAL A 218 -9.97 2.99 -30.02
C VAL A 218 -8.48 3.33 -29.95
N ILE A 219 -8.08 4.47 -30.51
CA ILE A 219 -6.67 4.87 -30.59
C ILE A 219 -6.49 6.33 -30.22
N THR A 220 -5.42 6.64 -29.50
CA THR A 220 -5.02 8.02 -29.19
C THR A 220 -3.84 8.51 -30.03
N SER A 221 -3.89 9.80 -30.35
CA SER A 221 -2.80 10.52 -31.01
C SER A 221 -1.95 11.35 -30.02
N PRO A 222 -0.73 11.73 -30.40
CA PRO A 222 0.07 12.69 -29.65
C PRO A 222 -0.59 14.06 -29.48
N GLU A 223 -1.46 14.45 -30.41
CA GLU A 223 -2.26 15.68 -30.38
C GLU A 223 -3.56 15.50 -29.57
N ASN A 224 -3.68 14.41 -28.81
CA ASN A 224 -4.77 14.11 -27.89
C ASN A 224 -6.15 13.93 -28.56
N TYR A 225 -6.16 13.61 -29.85
CA TYR A 225 -7.33 13.04 -30.51
C TYR A 225 -7.55 11.59 -30.07
N LEU A 226 -8.82 11.22 -29.93
CA LEU A 226 -9.31 9.86 -29.79
C LEU A 226 -9.99 9.47 -31.11
N TYR A 227 -9.57 8.37 -31.72
CA TYR A 227 -10.13 7.85 -32.95
C TYR A 227 -10.84 6.54 -32.69
N PHE A 228 -11.99 6.37 -33.34
CA PHE A 228 -12.86 5.21 -33.21
C PHE A 228 -12.97 4.53 -34.56
N TYR A 229 -12.64 3.25 -34.59
CA TYR A 229 -12.81 2.41 -35.77
C TYR A 229 -13.70 1.23 -35.42
N GLU A 230 -14.71 0.99 -36.24
CA GLU A 230 -15.66 -0.11 -36.08
C GLU A 230 -15.43 -1.10 -37.22
N SER A 231 -15.50 -2.40 -36.91
CA SER A 231 -15.42 -3.41 -37.95
C SER A 231 -16.72 -3.47 -38.76
N GLU A 232 -16.62 -3.65 -40.08
CA GLU A 232 -17.82 -3.85 -40.92
C GLU A 232 -18.31 -5.32 -40.92
N ASP A 233 -17.56 -6.23 -40.30
CA ASP A 233 -17.86 -7.67 -40.32
C ASP A 233 -17.29 -8.42 -39.11
N LEU A 234 -17.89 -9.56 -38.76
CA LEU A 234 -17.43 -10.42 -37.64
C LEU A 234 -16.04 -11.05 -37.84
N THR A 235 -15.41 -10.85 -38.99
CA THR A 235 -14.10 -11.44 -39.33
C THR A 235 -12.97 -10.42 -39.31
N ASP A 236 -13.27 -9.18 -38.90
CA ASP A 236 -12.34 -8.05 -38.80
C ASP A 236 -11.51 -7.83 -40.08
N THR A 237 -12.16 -8.01 -41.24
CA THR A 237 -11.48 -7.84 -42.53
C THR A 237 -11.45 -6.39 -42.99
N ASN A 238 -12.44 -5.60 -42.59
CA ASN A 238 -12.45 -4.17 -42.82
C ASN A 238 -12.87 -3.39 -41.58
N PHE A 239 -12.35 -2.18 -41.45
CA PHE A 239 -12.72 -1.22 -40.41
C PHE A 239 -12.99 0.14 -41.04
N ILE A 240 -13.98 0.84 -40.49
CA ILE A 240 -14.31 2.21 -40.87
C ILE A 240 -14.14 3.13 -39.67
N LYS A 241 -13.57 4.32 -39.91
CA LYS A 241 -13.48 5.35 -38.89
C LYS A 241 -14.86 5.97 -38.67
N GLN A 242 -15.40 5.82 -37.47
CA GLN A 242 -16.73 6.35 -37.11
C GLN A 242 -16.65 7.81 -36.68
N ASP A 243 -15.76 8.12 -35.75
CA ASP A 243 -15.67 9.44 -35.14
C ASP A 243 -14.24 9.80 -34.72
N SER A 244 -14.06 11.06 -34.32
CA SER A 244 -12.90 11.52 -33.60
C SER A 244 -13.25 12.60 -32.58
N LEU A 245 -12.77 12.45 -31.35
CA LEU A 245 -12.85 13.47 -30.32
C LEU A 245 -11.49 14.13 -30.12
N THR A 246 -11.47 15.40 -29.69
CA THR A 246 -10.24 16.10 -29.32
C THR A 246 -10.43 16.83 -28.01
N GLU A 247 -9.43 16.74 -27.15
CA GLU A 247 -9.40 17.42 -25.86
C GLU A 247 -8.12 18.24 -25.72
N GLY A 248 -8.18 19.31 -24.93
CA GLY A 248 -6.97 20.05 -24.58
C GLY A 248 -5.99 19.20 -23.79
N GLY A 249 -4.68 19.46 -23.92
CA GLY A 249 -3.61 18.73 -23.22
C GLY A 249 -2.64 18.04 -24.18
N TYR A 250 -1.79 17.18 -23.63
CA TYR A 250 -0.88 16.31 -24.39
C TYR A 250 -1.40 14.87 -24.39
N GLY A 251 -1.13 14.13 -25.47
CA GLY A 251 -1.62 12.75 -25.66
C GLY A 251 -1.30 11.79 -24.50
N SER A 252 -2.14 10.76 -24.38
CA SER A 252 -2.21 9.76 -23.31
C SER A 252 -1.23 8.60 -23.48
N GLY A 253 -0.57 8.14 -22.44
CA GLY A 253 0.16 6.85 -22.46
C GLY A 253 -0.72 5.62 -22.24
N ALA A 254 -1.95 5.78 -21.74
CA ALA A 254 -2.86 4.66 -21.45
C ALA A 254 -4.30 5.00 -21.86
N LEU A 255 -5.00 3.97 -22.34
CA LEU A 255 -6.35 3.97 -22.89
C LEU A 255 -6.95 2.59 -22.63
N LEU A 256 -8.19 2.54 -22.16
CA LEU A 256 -8.95 1.31 -21.93
C LEU A 256 -10.38 1.47 -22.41
N ILE A 257 -10.90 0.43 -23.06
CA ILE A 257 -12.34 0.17 -23.14
C ILE A 257 -12.71 -0.52 -21.84
N LEU A 258 -13.52 0.16 -21.04
CA LEU A 258 -14.01 -0.35 -19.76
C LEU A 258 -15.17 -1.34 -20.02
N PRO A 259 -15.42 -2.28 -19.09
CA PRO A 259 -16.76 -2.85 -18.98
C PRO A 259 -17.74 -1.74 -18.60
N ASP A 260 -19.04 -2.00 -18.73
CA ASP A 260 -20.14 -1.15 -18.23
C ASP A 260 -19.96 -0.86 -16.73
N ILE A 261 -19.17 0.17 -16.42
CA ILE A 261 -18.60 0.41 -15.08
C ILE A 261 -19.65 1.05 -14.19
N ASP A 262 -20.58 1.82 -14.77
CA ASP A 262 -21.65 2.48 -14.04
C ASP A 262 -23.01 1.78 -14.10
N ARG A 263 -23.11 0.70 -14.90
CA ARG A 263 -24.24 -0.22 -15.00
C ARG A 263 -25.48 0.38 -15.65
N ASP A 264 -25.27 1.33 -16.56
CA ASP A 264 -26.35 1.88 -17.38
C ASP A 264 -26.66 1.00 -18.62
N GLY A 265 -25.79 0.04 -18.94
CA GLY A 265 -25.90 -0.88 -20.07
C GLY A 265 -25.04 -0.52 -21.28
N THR A 266 -24.26 0.56 -21.20
CA THR A 266 -23.31 1.05 -22.20
C THR A 266 -21.89 0.83 -21.67
N LYS A 267 -20.92 0.59 -22.55
CA LYS A 267 -19.51 0.54 -22.13
C LYS A 267 -18.86 1.90 -22.31
N GLU A 268 -17.90 2.17 -21.45
CA GLU A 268 -17.18 3.42 -21.44
C GLU A 268 -15.75 3.27 -21.99
N ILE A 269 -15.14 4.39 -22.36
CA ILE A 269 -13.71 4.48 -22.64
C ILE A 269 -13.08 5.38 -21.61
N MET A 270 -11.96 4.95 -21.05
CA MET A 270 -11.14 5.78 -20.21
C MET A 270 -9.79 6.06 -20.84
N LYS A 271 -9.33 7.31 -20.70
CA LYS A 271 -7.94 7.69 -21.00
C LYS A 271 -7.38 8.57 -19.88
N TYR A 272 -6.05 8.59 -19.76
CA TYR A 272 -5.36 9.65 -19.02
C TYR A 272 -4.74 10.68 -19.97
N GLN A 273 -4.42 11.89 -19.52
CA GLN A 273 -3.69 12.89 -20.29
C GLN A 273 -2.85 13.76 -19.37
N ILE A 274 -1.87 14.46 -19.94
CA ILE A 274 -1.14 15.50 -19.23
C ILE A 274 -1.73 16.86 -19.60
N ASN A 275 -2.39 17.49 -18.65
CA ASN A 275 -3.01 18.81 -18.83
C ASN A 275 -1.97 19.92 -18.87
N TYR A 276 -0.98 19.83 -17.97
CA TYR A 276 0.01 20.87 -17.76
C TYR A 276 1.27 20.29 -17.12
N LEU A 277 2.41 20.85 -17.50
CA LEU A 277 3.71 20.52 -16.94
C LEU A 277 4.43 21.80 -16.52
N ASP A 278 4.87 21.85 -15.26
CA ASP A 278 5.77 22.88 -14.79
C ASP A 278 7.23 22.39 -14.77
N ILE A 279 8.17 23.30 -15.01
CA ILE A 279 9.62 23.10 -14.89
C ILE A 279 10.07 22.77 -13.46
N SER A 280 9.16 22.89 -12.48
CA SER A 280 9.39 22.56 -11.08
C SER A 280 9.11 21.09 -10.74
N GLY A 281 8.72 20.26 -11.72
CA GLY A 281 8.35 18.85 -11.50
C GLY A 281 6.89 18.66 -11.07
N TYR A 282 6.08 19.72 -11.03
CA TYR A 282 4.65 19.60 -10.84
C TYR A 282 3.96 19.24 -12.15
N VAL A 283 3.27 18.10 -12.16
CA VAL A 283 2.52 17.60 -13.32
C VAL A 283 1.03 17.61 -12.99
N SER A 284 0.24 18.14 -13.91
CA SER A 284 -1.22 18.07 -13.85
C SER A 284 -1.70 16.94 -14.74
N TYR A 285 -2.29 15.94 -14.10
CA TYR A 285 -2.91 14.79 -14.73
C TYR A 285 -4.39 15.05 -14.94
N GLY A 286 -4.93 14.56 -16.06
CA GLY A 286 -6.36 14.55 -16.35
C GLY A 286 -6.80 13.15 -16.74
N TYR A 287 -7.90 12.68 -16.20
CA TYR A 287 -8.52 11.40 -16.52
C TYR A 287 -9.92 11.67 -17.00
N LEU A 288 -10.28 11.09 -18.14
CA LEU A 288 -11.55 11.33 -18.81
C LEU A 288 -12.19 9.99 -19.12
N ILE A 289 -13.49 9.94 -18.91
CA ILE A 289 -14.33 8.82 -19.33
C ILE A 289 -15.30 9.33 -20.40
N TYR A 290 -15.44 8.54 -21.46
CA TYR A 290 -16.32 8.79 -22.59
C TYR A 290 -17.36 7.70 -22.70
N GLU A 291 -18.56 8.08 -23.14
CA GLU A 291 -19.67 7.16 -23.36
C GLU A 291 -20.55 7.66 -24.50
N ASP A 292 -21.12 6.75 -25.30
CA ASP A 292 -22.17 7.09 -26.26
C ASP A 292 -23.53 7.14 -25.57
N THR A 293 -23.75 8.20 -24.80
CA THR A 293 -25.00 8.46 -24.06
C THR A 293 -26.26 8.51 -24.95
N SER A 294 -26.07 8.58 -26.27
CA SER A 294 -27.13 8.74 -27.26
C SER A 294 -27.47 7.47 -28.05
N GLY A 295 -26.59 6.45 -28.02
CA GLY A 295 -26.65 5.28 -28.88
C GLY A 295 -26.54 5.61 -30.37
N THR A 296 -25.79 6.67 -30.73
CA THR A 296 -25.62 7.12 -32.13
C THR A 296 -24.20 6.96 -32.67
N GLY A 297 -23.30 6.36 -31.89
CA GLY A 297 -21.86 6.30 -32.13
C GLY A 297 -21.12 7.59 -31.75
N ALA A 298 -21.80 8.54 -31.11
CA ALA A 298 -21.23 9.84 -30.74
C ALA A 298 -20.90 9.86 -29.25
N TYR A 299 -19.61 9.97 -28.94
CA TYR A 299 -19.10 9.87 -27.57
C TYR A 299 -19.05 11.25 -26.88
N ASP A 300 -19.56 11.32 -25.67
CA ASP A 300 -19.50 12.50 -24.80
C ASP A 300 -18.58 12.24 -23.60
N THR A 301 -17.88 13.27 -23.14
CA THR A 301 -17.13 13.21 -21.88
C THR A 301 -18.11 13.23 -20.70
N ILE A 302 -18.27 12.10 -20.03
CA ILE A 302 -19.22 11.92 -18.92
C ILE A 302 -18.60 12.17 -17.55
N TRP A 303 -17.30 11.92 -17.42
CA TRP A 303 -16.56 12.13 -16.19
C TRP A 303 -15.16 12.67 -16.45
N ARG A 304 -14.71 13.53 -15.54
CA ARG A 304 -13.38 14.13 -15.59
C ARG A 304 -12.80 14.30 -14.20
N ARG A 305 -11.57 13.84 -14.03
CA ARG A 305 -10.78 14.04 -12.82
C ARG A 305 -9.42 14.61 -13.16
N ASP A 306 -9.13 15.80 -12.63
CA ASP A 306 -7.81 16.41 -12.75
C ASP A 306 -7.13 16.52 -11.38
N PHE A 307 -5.90 16.05 -11.23
CA PHE A 307 -5.10 16.29 -10.01
C PHE A 307 -3.67 16.67 -10.34
N ASN A 308 -2.99 17.24 -9.35
CA ASN A 308 -1.57 17.58 -9.46
C ASN A 308 -0.77 16.66 -8.57
N SER A 309 0.28 16.07 -9.12
CA SER A 309 1.29 15.34 -8.35
C SER A 309 2.68 15.86 -8.68
N VAL A 310 3.57 15.73 -7.72
CA VAL A 310 5.00 15.95 -7.94
C VAL A 310 5.57 14.72 -8.65
N THR A 311 6.43 14.96 -9.64
CA THR A 311 7.33 13.98 -10.23
C THR A 311 8.76 14.50 -10.13
N ASP A 312 9.71 13.59 -10.06
CA ASP A 312 11.13 13.97 -9.96
C ASP A 312 11.77 14.20 -11.32
N TYR A 313 11.07 13.81 -12.39
CA TYR A 313 11.57 13.88 -13.75
C TYR A 313 10.59 14.59 -14.68
N ILE A 314 11.02 15.74 -15.20
CA ILE A 314 10.21 16.64 -16.04
C ILE A 314 10.01 16.08 -17.47
N TYR A 315 10.46 14.88 -17.80
CA TYR A 315 10.30 14.32 -19.17
C TYR A 315 9.58 12.97 -19.22
N VAL A 316 9.31 12.36 -18.07
CA VAL A 316 8.56 11.10 -17.98
C VAL A 316 7.40 11.37 -17.04
N TYR A 317 6.22 11.51 -17.62
CA TYR A 317 5.01 11.88 -16.90
C TYR A 317 4.25 10.59 -16.63
N GLY A 318 4.74 9.85 -15.63
CA GLY A 318 4.14 8.60 -15.18
C GLY A 318 2.66 8.76 -14.91
N GLY A 319 1.86 7.80 -15.32
CA GLY A 319 0.43 7.80 -15.12
C GLY A 319 -0.21 6.69 -15.93
N ASP A 320 -1.23 6.09 -15.36
CA ASP A 320 -1.82 4.87 -15.88
C ASP A 320 -3.24 4.71 -15.34
N ILE A 321 -4.00 3.82 -15.97
CA ILE A 321 -5.40 3.51 -15.66
C ILE A 321 -5.58 2.00 -15.65
N ASP A 322 -6.36 1.49 -14.71
CA ASP A 322 -6.86 0.11 -14.73
C ASP A 322 -8.20 0.03 -13.98
N TYR A 323 -8.82 -1.14 -13.97
CA TYR A 323 -10.05 -1.38 -13.23
C TYR A 323 -10.09 -2.80 -12.65
N GLY A 324 -10.89 -2.99 -11.60
CA GLY A 324 -11.05 -4.29 -10.93
C GLY A 324 -12.08 -4.25 -9.82
N ASP A 325 -12.50 -5.41 -9.30
CA ASP A 325 -13.38 -5.51 -8.11
C ASP A 325 -12.56 -5.24 -6.85
N ILE A 326 -12.33 -3.97 -6.53
CA ILE A 326 -11.36 -3.57 -5.52
C ILE A 326 -11.94 -3.74 -4.12
N ASP A 327 -13.25 -3.55 -3.93
CA ASP A 327 -13.88 -3.69 -2.61
C ASP A 327 -14.69 -4.99 -2.42
N GLY A 328 -14.63 -5.92 -3.38
CA GLY A 328 -15.18 -7.27 -3.28
C GLY A 328 -16.70 -7.34 -3.35
N ASP A 329 -17.37 -6.30 -3.85
CA ASP A 329 -18.81 -6.27 -4.03
C ASP A 329 -19.27 -6.72 -5.44
N SER A 330 -18.34 -7.28 -6.22
CA SER A 330 -18.57 -7.75 -7.59
C SER A 330 -18.93 -6.62 -8.55
N MET A 331 -18.55 -5.39 -8.22
CA MET A 331 -18.57 -4.25 -9.12
C MET A 331 -17.13 -3.81 -9.36
N ASN A 332 -16.82 -3.43 -10.59
CA ASN A 332 -15.49 -2.93 -10.87
C ASN A 332 -15.40 -1.46 -10.45
N GLU A 333 -14.30 -1.12 -9.80
CA GLU A 333 -13.85 0.23 -9.57
C GLU A 333 -12.77 0.65 -10.55
N LEU A 334 -12.67 1.96 -10.74
CA LEU A 334 -11.62 2.58 -11.52
C LEU A 334 -10.43 2.85 -10.61
N VAL A 335 -9.25 2.51 -11.09
CA VAL A 335 -7.99 2.87 -10.43
C VAL A 335 -7.20 3.76 -11.37
N ILE A 336 -6.73 4.88 -10.83
CA ILE A 336 -5.92 5.85 -11.59
C ILE A 336 -4.66 6.16 -10.81
N CYS A 337 -3.55 6.32 -11.51
CA CYS A 337 -2.32 6.82 -10.89
C CYS A 337 -1.64 7.89 -11.72
N GLY A 338 -0.93 8.78 -11.05
CA GLY A 338 -0.13 9.83 -11.69
C GLY A 338 0.99 10.29 -10.77
N GLY A 339 2.24 10.15 -11.21
CA GLY A 339 3.40 10.37 -10.36
C GLY A 339 3.36 9.47 -9.12
N ARG A 340 3.32 10.07 -7.92
CA ARG A 340 3.36 9.38 -6.62
C ARG A 340 1.98 9.20 -6.00
N HIS A 341 0.93 9.34 -6.80
CA HIS A 341 -0.45 9.41 -6.36
C HIS A 341 -1.29 8.34 -7.03
N ILE A 342 -2.19 7.72 -6.26
CA ILE A 342 -3.16 6.72 -6.69
C ILE A 342 -4.53 7.12 -6.14
N GLU A 343 -5.58 6.95 -6.93
CA GLU A 343 -6.97 7.06 -6.47
C GLU A 343 -7.77 5.85 -6.95
N VAL A 344 -8.74 5.43 -6.13
CA VAL A 344 -9.76 4.42 -6.49
C VAL A 344 -11.12 5.11 -6.48
N TRP A 345 -11.91 4.88 -7.53
CA TRP A 345 -13.20 5.51 -7.76
C TRP A 345 -14.27 4.45 -8.06
N LYS A 346 -15.43 4.61 -7.43
CA LYS A 346 -16.56 3.69 -7.57
C LYS A 346 -17.74 4.40 -8.20
N SER A 347 -18.44 3.70 -9.09
CA SER A 347 -19.71 4.21 -9.58
C SER A 347 -20.78 4.16 -8.49
N THR A 348 -21.50 5.27 -8.35
CA THR A 348 -22.66 5.44 -7.46
C THR A 348 -23.98 5.53 -8.24
N GLY A 349 -23.90 5.46 -9.56
CA GLY A 349 -24.99 5.51 -10.52
C GLY A 349 -24.49 5.98 -11.89
N ASP A 350 -25.41 6.00 -12.85
CA ASP A 350 -25.24 6.54 -14.21
C ASP A 350 -24.46 7.87 -14.18
N ASN A 351 -23.25 7.81 -14.73
CA ASN A 351 -22.31 8.90 -14.91
C ASN A 351 -21.87 9.58 -13.61
N GLN A 352 -21.95 8.87 -12.47
CA GLN A 352 -21.65 9.38 -11.14
C GLN A 352 -20.62 8.52 -10.42
N PHE A 353 -19.43 9.06 -10.24
CA PHE A 353 -18.33 8.38 -9.56
C PHE A 353 -17.97 9.09 -8.26
N GLU A 354 -17.73 8.31 -7.21
CA GLU A 354 -17.19 8.79 -5.94
C GLU A 354 -15.82 8.17 -5.66
N ARG A 355 -14.92 8.99 -5.10
CA ARG A 355 -13.60 8.51 -4.72
C ARG A 355 -13.70 7.72 -3.43
N MET A 356 -13.27 6.47 -3.47
CA MET A 356 -13.30 5.57 -2.32
C MET A 356 -12.00 5.55 -1.55
N TRP A 357 -10.88 5.77 -2.21
CA TRP A 357 -9.56 5.71 -1.60
C TRP A 357 -8.56 6.57 -2.37
N GLU A 358 -7.55 7.06 -1.66
CA GLU A 358 -6.41 7.74 -2.24
C GLU A 358 -5.15 7.37 -1.47
N TRP A 359 -4.04 7.27 -2.17
CA TRP A 359 -2.72 7.12 -1.57
C TRP A 359 -1.75 8.07 -2.23
N THR A 360 -0.95 8.75 -1.41
CA THR A 360 0.13 9.62 -1.86
C THR A 360 1.30 9.44 -0.93
N ASP A 361 2.48 9.21 -1.49
CA ASP A 361 3.71 9.33 -0.72
C ASP A 361 4.54 10.52 -1.21
N PRO A 362 4.65 11.59 -0.40
CA PRO A 362 5.40 12.79 -0.78
C PRO A 362 6.92 12.61 -0.66
N THR A 363 7.42 11.47 -0.17
CA THR A 363 8.85 11.21 0.04
C THR A 363 9.49 10.45 -1.12
N TYR A 364 8.72 9.68 -1.91
CA TYR A 364 9.31 8.80 -2.92
C TYR A 364 9.65 9.45 -4.24
N TYR A 365 10.89 9.26 -4.70
CA TYR A 365 11.25 9.43 -6.09
C TYR A 365 10.35 8.64 -7.06
N THR A 366 9.81 9.29 -8.09
CA THR A 366 9.10 8.61 -9.19
C THR A 366 9.53 9.17 -10.54
N ILE A 367 9.87 8.26 -11.44
CA ILE A 367 10.14 8.57 -12.86
C ILE A 367 8.93 8.24 -13.72
N GLN A 368 8.25 7.14 -13.45
CA GLN A 368 7.04 6.71 -14.11
C GLN A 368 6.16 6.02 -13.07
N SER A 369 4.87 5.93 -13.31
CA SER A 369 3.96 5.14 -12.52
C SER A 369 3.10 4.29 -13.44
N HIS A 370 2.87 3.06 -13.02
CA HIS A 370 2.02 2.07 -13.67
C HIS A 370 1.14 1.43 -12.63
N ILE A 371 -0.07 1.05 -13.03
CA ILE A 371 -0.99 0.30 -12.20
C ILE A 371 -1.50 -0.94 -12.90
N LYS A 372 -1.75 -1.98 -12.11
CA LYS A 372 -2.47 -3.17 -12.51
C LYS A 372 -3.41 -3.59 -11.39
N CYS A 373 -4.66 -3.85 -11.73
CA CYS A 373 -5.64 -4.46 -10.85
C CYS A 373 -5.82 -5.92 -11.26
N HIS A 374 -5.70 -6.85 -10.29
CA HIS A 374 -5.91 -8.27 -10.52
C HIS A 374 -5.97 -9.06 -9.19
N ASP A 375 -6.91 -10.01 -9.07
CA ASP A 375 -7.01 -10.97 -7.96
C ASP A 375 -5.95 -12.08 -8.09
N PHE A 376 -4.77 -11.84 -7.53
CA PHE A 376 -3.65 -12.78 -7.49
C PHE A 376 -3.84 -13.88 -6.45
N ASN A 377 -4.53 -13.58 -5.35
CA ASN A 377 -4.70 -14.52 -4.25
C ASN A 377 -5.98 -15.40 -4.34
N LYS A 378 -6.85 -15.09 -5.30
CA LYS A 378 -8.12 -15.77 -5.62
C LYS A 378 -9.17 -15.65 -4.52
N ASN A 379 -9.21 -14.53 -3.80
CA ASN A 379 -10.22 -14.25 -2.77
C ASN A 379 -11.46 -13.51 -3.31
N GLY A 380 -11.46 -13.10 -4.58
CA GLY A 380 -12.51 -12.32 -5.22
C GLY A 380 -12.40 -10.81 -5.00
N ILE A 381 -11.25 -10.32 -4.55
CA ILE A 381 -10.90 -8.91 -4.41
C ILE A 381 -9.64 -8.68 -5.23
N ASP A 382 -9.69 -7.73 -6.16
CA ASP A 382 -8.55 -7.41 -6.99
C ASP A 382 -7.51 -6.59 -6.20
N GLU A 383 -6.26 -7.04 -6.21
CA GLU A 383 -5.15 -6.25 -5.68
C GLU A 383 -4.71 -5.17 -6.67
N ILE A 384 -4.29 -4.01 -6.14
CA ILE A 384 -3.69 -2.92 -6.91
C ILE A 384 -2.18 -3.02 -6.82
N ILE A 385 -1.54 -3.36 -7.93
CA ILE A 385 -0.09 -3.33 -8.13
C ILE A 385 0.29 -1.94 -8.62
N PHE A 386 1.18 -1.25 -7.91
CA PHE A 386 1.68 0.07 -8.28
C PHE A 386 3.20 0.05 -8.38
N SER A 387 3.76 0.31 -9.56
CA SER A 387 5.22 0.32 -9.78
C SER A 387 5.73 1.69 -10.14
N GLY A 388 7.03 1.91 -9.91
CA GLY A 388 7.75 3.10 -10.37
C GLY A 388 7.89 4.20 -9.30
N CYS A 389 7.63 3.88 -8.04
CA CYS A 389 7.92 4.73 -6.87
C CYS A 389 9.13 4.18 -6.09
N GLY A 390 10.09 4.99 -5.64
CA GLY A 390 11.29 4.56 -4.93
C GLY A 390 11.84 5.64 -4.00
N GLU A 391 12.87 5.37 -3.18
CA GLU A 391 13.47 6.44 -2.35
C GLU A 391 14.39 7.36 -3.16
N SER A 392 15.00 6.84 -4.22
CA SER A 392 15.84 7.59 -5.14
C SER A 392 15.81 7.00 -6.56
N ALA A 393 16.43 7.70 -7.52
CA ALA A 393 16.52 7.23 -8.90
C ALA A 393 17.22 5.87 -8.99
N GLY A 394 16.56 4.87 -9.59
CA GLY A 394 17.07 3.50 -9.63
C GLY A 394 16.61 2.59 -8.51
N GLU A 395 15.95 3.15 -7.49
CA GLU A 395 15.38 2.40 -6.35
C GLU A 395 13.86 2.28 -6.49
N GLU A 396 13.35 2.30 -7.72
CA GLU A 396 11.93 2.11 -7.99
C GLU A 396 11.47 0.75 -7.46
N CYS A 397 10.47 0.77 -6.59
CA CYS A 397 9.81 -0.39 -6.02
C CYS A 397 8.42 -0.60 -6.63
N THR A 398 7.87 -1.78 -6.36
CA THR A 398 6.48 -2.12 -6.63
C THR A 398 5.76 -2.33 -5.30
N ARG A 399 4.59 -1.72 -5.18
CA ARG A 399 3.68 -1.83 -4.03
C ARG A 399 2.44 -2.58 -4.41
N ILE A 400 1.87 -3.25 -3.42
CA ILE A 400 0.63 -3.98 -3.57
C ILE A 400 -0.31 -3.49 -2.48
N PHE A 401 -1.51 -3.09 -2.91
CA PHE A 401 -2.60 -2.69 -2.04
C PHE A 401 -3.74 -3.66 -2.25
N GLU A 402 -4.42 -4.04 -1.18
CA GLU A 402 -5.65 -4.81 -1.26
C GLU A 402 -6.64 -4.22 -0.26
N CYS A 403 -7.91 -4.30 -0.59
CA CYS A 403 -8.96 -3.85 0.29
C CYS A 403 -9.27 -4.90 1.37
N ASP A 404 -9.09 -4.52 2.63
CA ASP A 404 -9.62 -5.24 3.78
C ASP A 404 -11.11 -4.91 3.95
N THR A 405 -11.93 -5.82 3.40
CA THR A 405 -13.40 -5.79 3.49
C THR A 405 -13.93 -6.33 4.83
N THR A 406 -13.07 -6.86 5.69
CA THR A 406 -13.48 -7.42 6.99
C THR A 406 -13.56 -6.36 8.08
N ARG A 407 -12.98 -5.19 7.83
CA ARG A 407 -12.91 -4.08 8.76
C ARG A 407 -13.76 -2.92 8.27
N GLU A 408 -14.69 -2.51 9.12
CA GLU A 408 -15.39 -1.24 8.95
C GLU A 408 -14.44 -0.08 9.29
N PRO A 409 -14.25 0.90 8.41
CA PRO A 409 -13.48 2.10 8.66
C PRO A 409 -13.99 2.81 9.91
N SER A 410 -13.13 2.87 10.92
CA SER A 410 -13.37 3.58 12.15
C SER A 410 -12.29 4.64 12.33
N ALA A 411 -12.63 5.71 13.06
CA ALA A 411 -11.62 6.63 13.56
C ALA A 411 -10.53 5.82 14.29
N PRO A 412 -9.23 6.01 13.98
CA PRO A 412 -8.18 5.32 14.70
C PRO A 412 -8.27 5.73 16.17
N GLU A 413 -8.27 4.75 17.07
CA GLU A 413 -8.30 4.99 18.50
C GLU A 413 -6.87 5.09 19.04
N MET A 414 -6.62 5.97 20.01
CA MET A 414 -5.42 5.84 20.83
C MET A 414 -5.61 4.60 21.71
N LEU A 415 -4.74 3.61 21.56
CA LEU A 415 -4.77 2.35 22.31
C LEU A 415 -4.08 2.50 23.67
N THR A 416 -2.89 3.10 23.67
CA THR A 416 -2.10 3.34 24.87
C THR A 416 -1.50 4.75 24.85
N ALA A 417 -1.29 5.31 26.03
CA ALA A 417 -0.48 6.49 26.25
C ALA A 417 0.36 6.22 27.50
N GLU A 418 1.67 6.09 27.32
CA GLU A 418 2.59 5.63 28.37
C GLU A 418 3.69 6.67 28.59
N ALA A 419 3.78 7.17 29.82
CA ALA A 419 4.92 7.94 30.31
C ALA A 419 6.10 7.01 30.57
N ASN A 420 7.28 7.41 30.08
CA ASN A 420 8.52 6.67 30.20
C ASN A 420 9.63 7.56 30.77
N ASP A 421 10.39 7.03 31.72
CA ASP A 421 11.46 7.69 32.50
C ASP A 421 12.83 7.66 31.78
N GLY A 422 12.81 7.48 30.46
CA GLY A 422 14.00 7.40 29.61
C GLY A 422 15.08 6.42 30.11
N ALA A 423 16.33 6.83 29.90
CA ALA A 423 17.53 6.20 30.44
C ALA A 423 17.95 6.80 31.79
N ILE A 424 17.61 8.06 32.08
CA ILE A 424 17.91 8.76 33.33
C ILE A 424 16.74 8.59 34.28
N VAL A 425 16.91 7.69 35.24
CA VAL A 425 15.83 7.35 36.17
C VAL A 425 15.82 8.34 37.36
N GLU A 426 15.16 9.48 37.20
CA GLU A 426 15.01 10.52 38.23
C GLU A 426 13.55 10.78 38.61
N LYS A 427 13.30 11.61 39.63
CA LYS A 427 11.91 11.86 40.07
C LYS A 427 11.30 13.00 39.27
N GLY A 428 10.25 12.69 38.51
CA GLY A 428 9.46 13.66 37.75
C GLY A 428 10.08 13.94 36.38
N VAL A 429 9.32 14.61 35.51
CA VAL A 429 9.69 14.77 34.09
C VAL A 429 11.08 15.36 33.91
N ASP A 430 12.01 14.64 33.28
CA ASP A 430 13.37 15.11 32.93
C ASP A 430 13.65 15.28 31.41
N TYR A 431 14.91 15.16 30.95
CA TYR A 431 15.32 15.53 29.59
C TYR A 431 15.25 14.38 28.57
N ASP A 432 15.18 13.14 29.02
CA ASP A 432 15.02 11.97 28.14
C ASP A 432 13.70 11.23 28.40
N ASP A 433 12.85 11.82 29.22
CA ASP A 433 11.47 11.41 29.40
C ASP A 433 10.62 11.67 28.16
N TYR A 434 9.71 10.74 27.90
CA TYR A 434 8.78 10.85 26.79
C TYR A 434 7.43 10.23 27.10
N ILE A 435 6.44 10.59 26.28
CA ILE A 435 5.15 9.92 26.23
C ILE A 435 5.08 9.18 24.90
N ARG A 436 4.81 7.87 24.95
CA ARG A 436 4.54 7.03 23.78
C ARG A 436 3.03 6.86 23.64
N ILE A 437 2.47 7.26 22.50
CA ILE A 437 1.05 7.06 22.17
C ILE A 437 0.97 6.08 21.00
N GLU A 438 0.30 4.96 21.20
CA GLU A 438 0.05 3.96 20.16
C GLU A 438 -1.38 4.10 19.63
N PHE A 439 -1.54 4.05 18.30
CA PHE A 439 -2.85 4.11 17.65
C PHE A 439 -3.29 2.71 17.18
N GLU A 440 -4.59 2.50 17.01
CA GLU A 440 -5.18 1.23 16.54
C GLU A 440 -4.82 0.90 15.09
N GLY A 441 -4.28 1.86 14.33
CA GLY A 441 -3.82 1.69 12.96
C GLY A 441 -2.96 2.87 12.50
N LEU A 442 -2.73 2.96 11.19
CA LEU A 442 -2.00 4.06 10.58
C LEU A 442 -2.81 5.37 10.63
N THR A 443 -2.10 6.47 10.85
CA THR A 443 -2.68 7.83 10.86
C THR A 443 -2.03 8.69 9.78
N ASN A 444 -2.55 9.90 9.56
CA ASN A 444 -1.97 10.89 8.65
C ASN A 444 -0.71 11.60 9.18
N GLU A 445 -0.16 11.17 10.32
CA GLU A 445 1.12 11.60 10.91
C GLU A 445 1.44 13.11 10.80
N PRO A 446 0.54 13.99 11.28
CA PRO A 446 0.69 15.43 11.12
C PRO A 446 1.92 15.95 11.87
N ASN A 447 2.52 17.04 11.38
CA ASN A 447 3.60 17.73 12.09
C ASN A 447 3.08 18.36 13.40
N ILE A 448 3.42 17.74 14.52
CA ILE A 448 3.13 18.22 15.88
C ILE A 448 4.42 18.81 16.45
N ASN A 449 4.31 19.98 17.06
CA ASN A 449 5.45 20.68 17.67
C ASN A 449 4.97 21.61 18.79
N LYS A 450 5.92 22.33 19.42
CA LYS A 450 5.64 23.25 20.54
C LYS A 450 4.57 24.31 20.28
N SER A 451 4.26 24.64 19.03
CA SER A 451 3.28 25.68 18.70
C SER A 451 1.84 25.17 18.65
N ASN A 452 1.63 23.85 18.47
CA ASN A 452 0.30 23.27 18.25
C ASN A 452 -0.04 22.10 19.19
N ILE A 453 0.92 21.49 19.89
CA ILE A 453 0.69 20.28 20.70
C ILE A 453 -0.44 20.41 21.72
N ASP A 454 -0.49 21.49 22.51
CA ASP A 454 -1.54 21.70 23.52
C ASP A 454 -2.93 21.97 22.91
N SER A 455 -2.99 22.29 21.61
CA SER A 455 -4.26 22.42 20.87
C SER A 455 -4.71 21.13 20.22
N ILE A 456 -3.77 20.31 19.74
CA ILE A 456 -4.05 19.04 19.04
C ILE A 456 -4.32 17.92 20.05
N LEU A 457 -3.54 17.85 21.13
CA LEU A 457 -3.57 16.79 22.14
C LEU A 457 -3.79 17.38 23.54
N ARG A 458 -4.85 18.14 23.76
CA ARG A 458 -5.05 18.89 25.01
C ARG A 458 -5.05 17.98 26.25
N LEU A 459 -4.30 18.33 27.28
CA LEU A 459 -4.31 17.61 28.56
C LEU A 459 -5.44 18.06 29.51
N SER A 460 -5.85 17.16 30.41
CA SER A 460 -6.72 17.50 31.55
C SER A 460 -6.07 18.49 32.51
N GLY A 461 -6.87 19.09 33.39
CA GLY A 461 -6.36 19.95 34.47
C GLY A 461 -5.73 21.28 34.03
N GLY A 462 -5.69 21.56 32.72
CA GLY A 462 -4.94 22.69 32.17
C GLY A 462 -3.43 22.46 32.19
N HIS A 463 -3.00 21.19 32.27
CA HIS A 463 -1.61 20.82 32.12
C HIS A 463 -1.12 21.00 30.68
N SER A 464 0.18 20.99 30.50
CA SER A 464 0.85 21.24 29.23
C SER A 464 2.10 20.38 29.12
N TYR A 465 2.40 19.95 27.90
CA TYR A 465 3.66 19.29 27.55
C TYR A 465 4.83 20.27 27.55
N LEU A 466 4.57 21.57 27.61
CA LEU A 466 5.57 22.61 27.42
C LEU A 466 6.25 22.99 28.73
N ALA A 467 7.56 22.81 28.78
CA ALA A 467 8.43 23.40 29.79
C ALA A 467 8.35 24.92 29.77
N ASN A 468 8.09 25.52 30.94
CA ASN A 468 7.88 26.97 31.11
C ASN A 468 6.84 27.56 30.13
N GLY A 469 5.90 26.73 29.65
CA GLY A 469 4.88 27.12 28.66
C GLY A 469 5.43 27.47 27.26
N LYS A 470 6.67 27.08 26.93
CA LYS A 470 7.32 27.50 25.66
C LYS A 470 8.16 26.41 24.98
N TYR A 471 8.72 25.49 25.73
CA TYR A 471 9.73 24.57 25.24
C TYR A 471 9.18 23.14 25.21
N LEU A 472 9.43 22.46 24.11
CA LEU A 472 9.24 21.03 23.88
C LEU A 472 10.51 20.58 23.15
N ASP A 473 10.98 19.37 23.37
CA ASP A 473 12.14 18.88 22.63
C ASP A 473 11.72 18.57 21.18
N THR A 474 10.99 17.46 21.00
CA THR A 474 10.46 17.08 19.69
C THR A 474 9.21 16.22 19.79
N CYS A 475 8.48 16.12 18.68
CA CYS A 475 7.53 15.05 18.45
C CYS A 475 7.95 14.31 17.18
N ARG A 476 7.92 12.98 17.22
CA ARG A 476 8.25 12.15 16.07
C ARG A 476 7.26 11.00 15.95
N TRP A 477 6.97 10.64 14.71
CA TRP A 477 6.15 9.49 14.36
C TRP A 477 7.07 8.31 14.02
N GLU A 478 6.65 7.11 14.41
CA GLU A 478 7.23 5.84 13.99
C GLU A 478 6.11 4.87 13.61
N ILE A 479 6.44 3.87 12.78
CA ILE A 479 5.53 2.78 12.44
C ILE A 479 6.03 1.52 13.13
N GLU A 480 5.19 0.94 14.00
CA GLU A 480 5.47 -0.31 14.71
C GLU A 480 4.33 -1.30 14.41
N GLU A 481 4.66 -2.46 13.82
CA GLU A 481 3.67 -3.52 13.52
C GLU A 481 2.41 -3.00 12.79
N ALA A 482 2.59 -2.16 11.75
CA ALA A 482 1.52 -1.53 10.97
C ALA A 482 0.62 -0.54 11.75
N LYS A 483 1.12 0.03 12.86
CA LYS A 483 0.46 1.09 13.61
C LYS A 483 1.32 2.33 13.67
N SER A 484 0.69 3.51 13.59
CA SER A 484 1.40 4.76 13.90
C SER A 484 1.64 4.85 15.42
N VAL A 485 2.83 5.29 15.79
CA VAL A 485 3.25 5.54 17.17
C VAL A 485 3.82 6.95 17.26
N LEU A 486 3.26 7.76 18.15
CA LEU A 486 3.73 9.12 18.41
C LEU A 486 4.57 9.15 19.68
N TYR A 487 5.81 9.59 19.54
CA TYR A 487 6.69 9.91 20.66
C TYR A 487 6.69 11.42 20.90
N ILE A 488 6.36 11.82 22.12
CA ILE A 488 6.43 13.21 22.59
C ILE A 488 7.60 13.29 23.57
N GLU A 489 8.74 13.80 23.11
CA GLU A 489 9.96 13.93 23.90
C GLU A 489 9.91 15.24 24.69
N LEU A 490 10.02 15.11 26.02
CA LEU A 490 9.85 16.20 26.97
C LEU A 490 11.20 16.86 27.26
N THR A 491 11.16 18.02 27.91
CA THR A 491 12.37 18.75 28.29
C THR A 491 12.15 19.52 29.57
N GLN A 492 13.20 19.86 30.32
CA GLN A 492 13.12 20.70 31.53
C GLN A 492 13.69 22.11 31.32
N ILE A 493 13.77 22.61 30.09
CA ILE A 493 14.35 23.93 29.82
C ILE A 493 13.63 25.00 30.65
N GLN A 494 14.35 25.53 31.65
CA GLN A 494 13.94 26.56 32.62
C GLN A 494 12.89 26.14 33.66
N ALA A 495 12.02 25.18 33.36
CA ALA A 495 11.10 24.54 34.30
C ALA A 495 10.59 23.23 33.70
N SER A 496 10.23 22.25 34.54
CA SER A 496 9.55 21.04 34.08
C SER A 496 8.16 21.37 33.49
N PRO A 497 7.70 20.62 32.49
CA PRO A 497 6.31 20.69 32.03
C PRO A 497 5.37 20.22 33.14
N THR A 498 4.08 20.51 32.99
CA THR A 498 3.07 20.15 34.00
C THR A 498 2.37 18.84 33.71
N VAL A 499 2.61 18.23 32.54
CA VAL A 499 2.11 16.89 32.20
C VAL A 499 2.50 15.86 33.26
N ALA A 500 1.55 15.01 33.61
CA ALA A 500 1.71 13.98 34.62
C ALA A 500 1.00 12.68 34.22
N VAL A 501 1.40 11.57 34.86
CA VAL A 501 0.59 10.34 34.86
C VAL A 501 -0.80 10.65 35.41
N ASP A 502 -1.81 9.95 34.90
CA ASP A 502 -3.25 10.17 35.12
C ASP A 502 -3.85 11.38 34.40
N ASP A 503 -3.05 12.18 33.69
CA ASP A 503 -3.63 13.16 32.77
C ASP A 503 -4.38 12.48 31.64
N THR A 504 -5.52 13.04 31.25
CA THR A 504 -6.27 12.63 30.06
C THR A 504 -5.90 13.48 28.86
N ILE A 505 -5.45 12.85 27.79
CA ILE A 505 -5.21 13.44 26.48
C ILE A 505 -6.54 13.51 25.72
N TYR A 506 -6.91 14.71 25.26
CA TYR A 506 -8.08 14.98 24.43
C TYR A 506 -7.61 15.39 23.03
N PRO A 507 -7.80 14.53 22.01
CA PRO A 507 -7.51 14.90 20.64
C PRO A 507 -8.50 15.99 20.17
N ASP A 508 -8.08 16.83 19.24
CA ASP A 508 -8.90 17.93 18.73
C ASP A 508 -10.05 17.50 17.81
N GLY A 509 -10.07 16.22 17.40
CA GLY A 509 -11.06 15.69 16.47
C GLY A 509 -10.91 16.21 15.05
N VAL A 510 -9.75 16.77 14.68
CA VAL A 510 -9.52 17.36 13.36
C VAL A 510 -8.13 17.10 12.80
N THR A 511 -7.05 17.13 13.58
CA THR A 511 -5.69 17.10 13.01
C THR A 511 -5.17 15.70 12.76
N ILE A 512 -5.34 14.77 13.72
CA ILE A 512 -4.94 13.37 13.57
C ILE A 512 -6.13 12.60 13.02
N ARG A 513 -5.94 11.88 11.92
CA ARG A 513 -6.99 11.17 11.17
C ARG A 513 -6.51 9.80 10.68
N SER A 514 -7.45 8.93 10.31
CA SER A 514 -7.13 7.73 9.53
C SER A 514 -6.40 8.10 8.25
N PHE A 515 -5.53 7.20 7.80
CA PHE A 515 -4.98 7.25 6.46
C PHE A 515 -6.03 6.77 5.42
N GLU A 516 -6.94 5.89 5.84
CA GLU A 516 -7.99 5.29 5.01
C GLU A 516 -9.20 6.20 4.85
N TYR A 517 -9.81 6.16 3.66
CA TYR A 517 -11.01 6.92 3.33
C TYR A 517 -12.28 6.10 3.68
N PRO A 518 -13.38 6.77 4.12
CA PRO A 518 -13.49 8.18 4.42
C PRO A 518 -12.65 8.52 5.64
N VAL A 519 -12.01 9.68 5.56
CA VAL A 519 -11.01 10.08 6.54
C VAL A 519 -11.72 10.43 7.86
N TYR A 520 -11.49 9.63 8.89
CA TYR A 520 -12.06 9.82 10.23
C TYR A 520 -11.03 10.40 11.20
N ALA A 521 -11.41 11.46 11.92
CA ALA A 521 -10.54 12.07 12.92
C ALA A 521 -10.54 11.30 14.25
N VAL A 522 -9.39 11.27 14.92
CA VAL A 522 -9.24 10.72 16.27
C VAL A 522 -10.04 11.58 17.25
N VAL A 523 -11.04 11.01 17.91
CA VAL A 523 -11.94 11.75 18.83
C VAL A 523 -11.96 11.21 20.25
N LYS A 524 -11.48 9.98 20.47
CA LYS A 524 -11.55 9.34 21.78
C LYS A 524 -10.38 9.77 22.66
N PRO A 525 -10.63 10.25 23.89
CA PRO A 525 -9.58 10.62 24.82
C PRO A 525 -8.92 9.37 25.44
N ILE A 526 -7.68 9.51 25.91
CA ILE A 526 -6.91 8.46 26.58
C ILE A 526 -6.20 8.98 27.83
N VAL A 527 -6.04 8.13 28.84
CA VAL A 527 -5.32 8.47 30.08
C VAL A 527 -3.85 8.07 29.97
N ILE A 528 -2.94 8.95 30.38
CA ILE A 528 -1.51 8.67 30.46
C ILE A 528 -1.26 7.71 31.63
N THR A 529 -0.66 6.56 31.32
CA THR A 529 -0.21 5.56 32.28
C THR A 529 1.33 5.56 32.37
N GLY A 530 1.95 4.59 33.03
CA GLY A 530 3.41 4.50 33.13
C GLY A 530 4.00 5.32 34.29
N SER A 531 5.21 5.85 34.11
CA SER A 531 5.90 6.64 35.15
C SER A 531 6.97 7.56 34.56
N PHE A 532 7.03 8.80 35.06
CA PHE A 532 8.19 9.69 34.98
C PHE A 532 9.01 9.56 36.27
N GLY A 533 9.29 8.33 36.67
CA GLY A 533 10.16 8.10 37.80
C GLY A 533 10.53 6.64 38.03
N PRO A 534 11.45 6.39 38.99
CA PRO A 534 11.95 5.06 39.27
C PRO A 534 10.82 4.07 39.54
N THR A 535 10.68 3.10 38.65
CA THR A 535 9.75 1.97 38.77
C THR A 535 10.23 1.03 39.87
N GLY A 536 9.86 1.36 41.10
CA GLY A 536 10.08 0.54 42.28
C GLY A 536 8.92 0.71 43.27
N VAL A 537 8.27 -0.40 43.62
CA VAL A 537 7.23 -0.44 44.66
C VAL A 537 7.82 0.10 45.96
N GLN A 538 7.54 1.36 46.29
CA GLN A 538 7.67 1.86 47.64
C GLN A 538 6.47 1.34 48.45
N ASP A 539 6.61 0.14 49.00
CA ASP A 539 5.82 -0.24 50.17
C ASP A 539 6.13 0.80 51.25
N GLY A 540 5.12 1.59 51.63
CA GLY A 540 5.25 2.75 52.49
C GLY A 540 6.04 2.44 53.77
N ARG A 541 7.22 3.04 53.89
CA ARG A 541 7.93 3.11 55.17
C ARG A 541 7.27 4.17 56.03
N GLU A 542 6.46 3.76 57.00
CA GLU A 542 6.34 4.55 58.23
C GLU A 542 7.70 4.48 58.96
N PRO A 543 8.35 5.61 59.26
CA PRO A 543 9.60 5.60 59.99
C PRO A 543 9.34 5.21 61.44
N CYS A 544 9.72 3.98 61.81
CA CYS A 544 9.77 3.57 63.20
C CYS A 544 10.94 4.30 63.89
N ILE A 545 10.62 5.32 64.67
CA ILE A 545 11.52 5.88 65.68
C ILE A 545 11.54 4.90 66.85
N GLY A 546 12.57 4.07 66.93
CA GLY A 546 12.74 3.12 68.03
C GLY A 546 14.06 2.36 67.92
N ASP A 547 14.95 2.64 68.86
CA ASP A 547 16.32 2.16 69.00
C ASP A 547 16.39 0.64 69.25
N SER A 548 16.18 -0.17 68.20
CA SER A 548 16.21 -1.63 68.26
C SER A 548 16.77 -2.18 66.96
N THR A 549 18.10 -2.25 66.88
CA THR A 549 18.84 -2.70 65.71
C THR A 549 18.51 -4.17 65.38
N CYS A 550 17.73 -4.38 64.32
CA CYS A 550 17.79 -5.64 63.58
C CYS A 550 18.82 -5.42 62.47
N THR A 551 19.89 -6.20 62.51
CA THR A 551 20.93 -6.12 61.49
C THR A 551 20.48 -6.85 60.23
N VAL A 552 20.80 -6.26 59.08
CA VAL A 552 20.53 -6.82 57.75
C VAL A 552 21.12 -8.25 57.69
N PRO A 553 20.36 -9.25 57.17
CA PRO A 553 20.88 -10.60 57.04
C PRO A 553 22.19 -10.61 56.27
N THR A 554 23.26 -11.11 56.88
CA THR A 554 24.57 -11.15 56.22
C THR A 554 24.79 -12.53 55.64
N ILE A 555 25.06 -12.62 54.34
CA ILE A 555 25.46 -13.87 53.71
C ILE A 555 26.95 -14.12 54.00
N GLN A 556 27.22 -15.25 54.64
CA GLN A 556 28.54 -15.90 54.59
C GLN A 556 28.44 -17.10 53.65
N SER A 557 29.55 -17.51 53.04
CA SER A 557 29.62 -18.47 51.92
C SER A 557 28.82 -19.79 52.07
N GLN A 558 28.34 -20.13 53.28
CA GLN A 558 27.52 -21.32 53.54
C GLN A 558 26.25 -21.03 54.37
N TYR A 559 26.07 -19.82 54.90
CA TYR A 559 24.97 -19.48 55.82
C TYR A 559 24.46 -18.06 55.62
N ILE A 560 23.16 -17.85 55.80
CA ILE A 560 22.59 -16.52 56.08
C ILE A 560 22.61 -16.34 57.60
N ILE A 561 23.28 -15.30 58.08
CA ILE A 561 23.29 -14.90 59.48
C ILE A 561 22.25 -13.80 59.67
N TRP A 562 21.30 -14.00 60.59
CA TRP A 562 20.25 -13.03 60.86
C TRP A 562 19.99 -12.92 62.37
N ASN A 563 19.62 -11.72 62.84
CA ASN A 563 19.43 -11.45 64.27
C ASN A 563 17.98 -11.06 64.56
N THR A 564 17.44 -11.58 65.66
CA THR A 564 16.11 -11.21 66.16
C THR A 564 16.16 -10.67 67.59
N ASN A 565 15.33 -9.66 67.86
CA ASN A 565 15.13 -9.09 69.20
C ASN A 565 13.93 -9.70 69.95
N THR A 566 13.06 -10.42 69.25
CA THR A 566 11.99 -11.27 69.83
C THR A 566 11.79 -12.51 68.95
N GLN A 567 10.65 -12.64 68.28
CA GLN A 567 10.37 -13.64 67.25
C GLN A 567 10.66 -13.06 65.87
N GLY A 568 11.22 -13.89 64.97
CA GLY A 568 11.41 -13.50 63.57
C GLY A 568 11.30 -14.67 62.61
N THR A 569 11.01 -14.34 61.36
CA THR A 569 10.91 -15.25 60.23
C THR A 569 11.84 -14.77 59.14
N LEU A 570 12.80 -15.61 58.76
CA LEU A 570 13.58 -15.46 57.55
C LEU A 570 12.87 -16.21 56.42
N THR A 571 12.70 -15.58 55.27
CA THR A 571 12.17 -16.21 54.06
C THR A 571 13.07 -15.87 52.88
N VAL A 572 13.45 -16.86 52.09
CA VAL A 572 14.27 -16.69 50.88
C VAL A 572 13.43 -17.06 49.68
N TYR A 573 13.38 -16.17 48.70
CA TYR A 573 12.69 -16.36 47.42
C TYR A 573 13.71 -16.47 46.29
N ASP A 574 13.43 -17.30 45.29
CA ASP A 574 14.17 -17.25 44.02
C ASP A 574 13.67 -16.11 43.11
N ILE A 575 14.29 -15.95 41.95
CA ILE A 575 13.95 -14.88 40.98
C ILE A 575 12.52 -14.98 40.42
N SER A 576 11.89 -16.16 40.49
CA SER A 576 10.49 -16.36 40.09
C SER A 576 9.49 -15.96 41.18
N GLY A 577 9.97 -15.56 42.36
CA GLY A 577 9.14 -15.28 43.53
C GLY A 577 8.76 -16.53 44.33
N ARG A 578 9.33 -17.70 44.01
CA ARG A 578 9.04 -18.94 44.76
C ARG A 578 9.82 -18.98 46.06
N GLU A 579 9.13 -19.26 47.16
CA GLU A 579 9.76 -19.51 48.46
C GLU A 579 10.63 -20.78 48.38
N VAL A 580 11.92 -20.63 48.68
CA VAL A 580 12.90 -21.72 48.68
C VAL A 580 13.41 -22.04 50.08
N ILE A 581 13.32 -21.10 51.03
CA ILE A 581 13.65 -21.31 52.44
C ILE A 581 12.71 -20.50 53.31
N ARG A 582 12.24 -21.08 54.42
CA ARG A 582 11.54 -20.36 55.49
C ARG A 582 11.94 -20.91 56.85
N GLU A 583 12.50 -20.05 57.68
CA GLU A 583 12.91 -20.39 59.05
C GLU A 583 12.31 -19.41 60.05
N GLU A 584 11.81 -19.95 61.16
CA GLU A 584 11.22 -19.18 62.25
C GLU A 584 12.06 -19.36 63.51
N SER A 585 12.33 -18.26 64.20
CA SER A 585 12.98 -18.28 65.50
C SER A 585 12.10 -17.59 66.52
N LYS A 586 11.92 -18.24 67.68
CA LYS A 586 11.15 -17.73 68.82
C LYS A 586 12.04 -17.15 69.93
N THR A 587 13.35 -17.12 69.70
CA THR A 587 14.35 -16.71 70.70
C THR A 587 15.17 -15.55 70.18
N THR A 588 15.58 -14.69 71.09
CA THR A 588 16.50 -13.58 70.85
C THR A 588 17.90 -14.06 70.48
N GLY A 589 18.57 -13.34 69.58
CA GLY A 589 19.97 -13.54 69.25
C GLY A 589 20.25 -13.83 67.76
N GLU A 590 21.46 -14.30 67.50
CA GLU A 590 21.96 -14.64 66.16
C GLU A 590 21.48 -16.04 65.74
N HIS A 591 20.93 -16.14 64.55
CA HIS A 591 20.49 -17.37 63.90
C HIS A 591 21.27 -17.59 62.61
N LYS A 592 21.41 -18.86 62.22
CA LYS A 592 22.13 -19.26 61.01
C LYS A 592 21.27 -20.20 60.18
N THR A 593 20.97 -19.77 58.96
CA THR A 593 20.21 -20.54 57.98
C THR A 593 21.17 -21.11 56.96
N ASP A 594 21.21 -22.44 56.82
CA ASP A 594 22.09 -23.12 55.86
C ASP A 594 21.58 -22.90 54.42
N ILE A 595 22.48 -22.44 53.55
CA ILE A 595 22.19 -22.17 52.13
C ILE A 595 23.01 -23.05 51.17
N ARG A 596 23.72 -24.07 51.68
CA ARG A 596 24.58 -24.94 50.87
C ARG A 596 23.83 -25.73 49.80
N TYR A 597 22.51 -25.84 49.88
CA TYR A 597 21.68 -26.52 48.86
C TYR A 597 21.10 -25.57 47.80
N LEU A 598 21.22 -24.25 47.96
CA LEU A 598 20.78 -23.30 46.93
C LEU A 598 21.69 -23.37 45.70
N LYS A 599 21.11 -23.24 44.50
CA LYS A 599 21.85 -23.19 43.23
C LYS A 599 22.40 -21.78 43.01
N ASN A 600 23.36 -21.62 42.08
CA ASN A 600 23.80 -20.29 41.66
C ASN A 600 22.61 -19.51 41.08
N GLY A 601 22.40 -18.27 41.54
CA GLY A 601 21.22 -17.49 41.15
C GLY A 601 21.01 -16.23 41.99
N ILE A 602 19.99 -15.45 41.61
CA ILE A 602 19.53 -14.27 42.35
C ILE A 602 18.43 -14.70 43.31
N TYR A 603 18.55 -14.28 44.56
CA TYR A 603 17.60 -14.56 45.62
C TYR A 603 17.19 -13.28 46.35
N PHE A 604 15.97 -13.26 46.85
CA PHE A 604 15.46 -12.20 47.71
C PHE A 604 15.30 -12.73 49.13
N ILE A 605 15.98 -12.11 50.08
CA ILE A 605 15.94 -12.50 51.50
C ILE A 605 15.04 -11.51 52.23
N LYS A 606 13.96 -12.02 52.81
CA LYS A 606 13.01 -11.26 53.62
C LYS A 606 13.14 -11.67 55.08
N LEU A 607 13.56 -10.76 55.94
CA LEU A 607 13.54 -10.93 57.39
C LEU A 607 12.37 -10.14 57.97
N LYS A 608 11.40 -10.84 58.56
CA LYS A 608 10.27 -10.24 59.26
C LYS A 608 10.41 -10.49 60.77
N THR A 609 10.37 -9.43 61.55
CA THR A 609 10.22 -9.49 63.01
C THR A 609 8.88 -8.86 63.40
N GLU A 610 8.54 -8.86 64.69
CA GLU A 610 7.33 -8.22 65.19
C GLU A 610 7.21 -6.74 64.78
N ASN A 611 8.35 -6.02 64.73
CA ASN A 611 8.36 -4.57 64.56
C ASN A 611 8.89 -4.10 63.18
N GLN A 612 9.39 -5.00 62.33
CA GLN A 612 9.92 -4.60 61.02
C GLN A 612 9.97 -5.75 60.00
N SER A 613 9.95 -5.39 58.72
CA SER A 613 10.21 -6.29 57.60
C SER A 613 11.31 -5.69 56.73
N ILE A 614 12.40 -6.43 56.51
CA ILE A 614 13.52 -6.04 55.66
C ILE A 614 13.57 -7.04 54.50
N THR A 615 13.67 -6.55 53.27
CA THR A 615 13.89 -7.38 52.08
C THR A 615 15.16 -6.93 51.39
N GLU A 616 16.04 -7.88 51.06
CA GLU A 616 17.31 -7.60 50.39
C GLU A 616 17.51 -8.53 49.19
N LYS A 617 18.03 -7.98 48.08
CA LYS A 617 18.43 -8.73 46.90
C LYS A 617 19.86 -9.22 47.08
N GLN A 618 20.09 -10.51 46.86
CA GLN A 618 21.40 -11.14 47.01
C GLN A 618 21.73 -12.03 45.82
N ILE A 619 23.00 -12.04 45.42
CA ILE A 619 23.51 -12.90 44.34
C ILE A 619 24.34 -14.00 44.99
N ILE A 620 23.91 -15.26 44.84
CA ILE A 620 24.65 -16.42 45.32
C ILE A 620 25.39 -17.04 44.12
N ILE A 621 26.71 -17.00 44.19
CA ILE A 621 27.63 -17.66 43.24
C ILE A 621 28.52 -18.58 44.06
N LYS A 622 28.42 -19.89 43.84
CA LYS A 622 29.34 -20.87 44.42
C LYS A 622 30.59 -21.04 43.59
#